data_AF-A0A7W7I7P6-F1
#
_entry.id   AF-A0A7W7I7P6-F1
#
_cell.length_a   1.000
_cell.length_b   1.000
_cell.length_c   1.000
_cell.angle_alpha   90.00
_cell.angle_beta   90.00
_cell.angle_gamma   90.00
#
_symmetry.space_group_name_H-M   'P 1'
#
loop_
_entity.id
_entity.type
_entity.pdbx_description
1 polymer ?
#
loop_
_entity_poly.entity_id
_entity_poly.type
_entity_poly.pdbx_seq_one_letter_code
_entity_poly.pdbx_strand_id
1 'polypeptide(L)' 'MSRDLEELLVELKLDPRELRFGAPLEDSGVDSLALVELSVLLGERGVRVSQEELAAATTLEALDRMVADRLSGR' A
#
# COMPACT_ATOMS: atom_id res chain seq x y z
N MET A 1 -8.90 7.06 0.24
CA MET A 1 -7.49 6.78 -0.08
C MET A 1 -6.71 8.07 -0.07
N SER A 2 -5.53 8.05 0.54
CA SER A 2 -4.54 9.12 0.50
C SER A 2 -3.90 9.23 -0.89
N ARG A 3 -3.41 10.42 -1.21
CA ARG A 3 -2.70 10.66 -2.47
C ARG A 3 -1.40 9.86 -2.55
N ASP A 4 -0.72 9.70 -1.43
CA ASP A 4 0.54 8.97 -1.36
C ASP A 4 0.39 7.49 -1.73
N LEU A 5 -0.63 6.81 -1.18
CA LEU A 5 -0.92 5.43 -1.56
C LEU A 5 -1.41 5.37 -3.02
N GLU A 6 -2.22 6.33 -3.46
CA GLU A 6 -2.69 6.38 -4.86
C GLU A 6 -1.53 6.46 -5.86
N GLU A 7 -0.56 7.34 -5.62
CA GLU A 7 0.63 7.48 -6.47
C GLU A 7 1.46 6.19 -6.51
N LEU A 8 1.66 5.55 -5.34
CA LEU A 8 2.37 4.27 -5.25
C LEU A 8 1.66 3.16 -6.03
N LEU A 9 0.34 3.03 -5.89
CA LEU A 9 -0.45 2.02 -6.61
C LEU A 9 -0.42 2.23 -8.12
N VAL A 10 -0.49 3.49 -8.58
CA VAL A 10 -0.35 3.83 -10.00
C VAL A 10 1.04 3.49 -10.54
N GLU A 11 2.10 3.69 -9.75
CA GLU A 11 3.45 3.25 -10.09
C GLU A 11 3.55 1.72 -10.22
N LEU A 12 2.82 0.98 -9.38
CA LEU A 12 2.65 -0.47 -9.46
C LEU A 12 1.71 -0.94 -10.58
N LYS A 13 1.23 -0.04 -11.44
CA LYS A 13 0.27 -0.35 -12.52
C LYS A 13 -1.07 -0.91 -12.02
N LEU A 14 -1.40 -0.68 -10.75
CA LEU A 14 -2.72 -0.97 -10.21
C LEU A 14 -3.64 0.23 -10.43
N ASP A 15 -4.83 0.01 -10.98
CA ASP A 15 -5.84 1.07 -11.11
C ASP A 15 -6.53 1.26 -9.75
N PRO A 16 -6.33 2.39 -9.06
CA PRO A 16 -6.92 2.58 -7.74
C PRO A 16 -8.45 2.68 -7.76
N ARG A 17 -9.06 2.89 -8.93
CA ARG A 17 -10.52 2.90 -9.11
C ARG A 17 -11.12 1.50 -9.15
N GLU A 18 -10.31 0.50 -9.48
CA GLU A 18 -10.72 -0.91 -9.46
C GLU A 18 -10.53 -1.55 -8.08
N LEU A 19 -9.78 -0.89 -7.20
CA LEU A 19 -9.52 -1.36 -5.85
C LEU A 19 -10.69 -1.07 -4.90
N ARG A 20 -10.95 -2.01 -3.99
CA ARG A 20 -12.05 -1.91 -3.02
C ARG A 20 -11.55 -1.39 -1.68
N PHE A 21 -11.81 -0.11 -1.41
CA PHE A 21 -11.29 0.64 -0.26
C PHE A 21 -11.73 0.17 1.15
N GLY A 22 -12.50 -0.91 1.27
CA GLY A 22 -12.87 -1.51 2.57
C GLY A 22 -12.86 -3.04 2.56
N ALA A 23 -12.39 -3.65 1.47
CA ALA A 23 -12.26 -5.10 1.38
C ALA A 23 -10.97 -5.56 2.07
N PRO A 24 -10.90 -6.84 2.48
CA PRO A 24 -9.64 -7.51 2.78
C PRO A 24 -8.62 -7.28 1.66
N LEU A 25 -7.32 -7.20 1.96
CA LEU A 25 -6.30 -6.96 0.92
C LEU A 25 -6.41 -7.95 -0.25
N GLU A 26 -6.58 -9.23 0.07
CA GLU A 26 -6.80 -10.33 -0.88
C GLU A 26 -8.02 -10.14 -1.81
N ASP A 27 -9.08 -9.48 -1.31
CA ASP A 27 -10.31 -9.16 -2.06
C ASP A 27 -10.30 -7.74 -2.65
N SER A 28 -9.28 -6.94 -2.31
CA SER A 28 -9.16 -5.54 -2.72
C SER A 28 -8.50 -5.38 -4.09
N GLY A 29 -7.85 -6.42 -4.60
CA GLY A 29 -7.01 -6.39 -5.80
C GLY A 29 -5.52 -6.19 -5.52
N VAL A 30 -5.12 -6.11 -4.24
CA VAL A 30 -3.72 -6.04 -3.81
C VAL A 30 -3.24 -7.43 -3.44
N ASP A 31 -2.45 -8.05 -4.31
CA ASP A 31 -1.88 -9.37 -4.08
C ASP A 31 -0.54 -9.31 -3.31
N SER A 32 0.03 -10.48 -3.01
CA SER A 32 1.29 -10.59 -2.30
C SER A 32 2.48 -10.01 -3.08
N LEU A 33 2.44 -10.02 -4.41
CA LEU A 33 3.48 -9.42 -5.26
C LEU A 33 3.42 -7.89 -5.18
N ALA A 34 2.23 -7.32 -5.28
CA ALA A 34 1.98 -5.90 -5.12
C ALA A 34 2.47 -5.39 -3.75
N LEU A 35 2.30 -6.17 -2.67
CA LEU A 35 2.83 -5.82 -1.35
C LEU A 35 4.37 -5.83 -1.30
N VAL A 36 5.01 -6.79 -1.99
CA VAL A 36 6.47 -6.82 -2.10
C VAL A 36 6.96 -5.59 -2.85
N GLU A 37 6.39 -5.28 -4.01
CA GLU A 37 6.80 -4.13 -4.81
C GLU A 37 6.52 -2.81 -4.09
N LEU A 38 5.40 -2.71 -3.37
CA LEU A 38 5.10 -1.56 -2.51
C LEU A 38 6.17 -1.37 -1.43
N SER A 39 6.65 -2.45 -0.81
CA SER A 39 7.73 -2.37 0.18
C SER A 39 9.04 -1.83 -0.41
N VAL A 40 9.33 -2.19 -1.66
CA VAL A 40 10.51 -1.69 -2.40
C VAL A 40 10.36 -0.20 -2.71
N LEU A 41 9.22 0.23 -3.27
CA LEU A 41 8.94 1.63 -3.60
C LEU A 41 8.96 2.54 -2.36
N LEU A 42 8.48 2.04 -1.23
CA LEU A 42 8.56 2.74 0.05
C LEU A 42 10.01 2.82 0.54
N GLY A 43 10.79 1.76 0.36
CA GLY A 43 12.24 1.73 0.64
C GLY A 43 13.02 2.78 -0.17
N GLU A 44 12.71 2.95 -1.45
CA GLU A 44 13.30 3.99 -2.32
C GLU A 44 12.97 5.41 -1.83
N ARG A 45 11.82 5.57 -1.16
CA ARG A 45 11.40 6.80 -0.50
C ARG A 45 11.95 6.93 0.93
N GLY A 46 12.86 6.06 1.36
CA GLY A 46 13.46 6.09 2.68
C GLY A 46 12.57 5.53 3.81
N VAL A 47 11.42 4.93 3.48
CA VAL A 47 10.53 4.26 4.43
C VAL A 47 10.90 2.79 4.51
N ARG A 48 11.31 2.32 5.68
CA ARG A 48 11.54 0.89 5.92
C ARG A 48 10.26 0.24 6.43
N VAL A 49 9.65 -0.58 5.59
CA VAL A 49 8.52 -1.43 5.94
C VAL A 49 8.64 -2.75 5.17
N SER A 50 8.43 -3.86 5.85
CA SER A 50 8.45 -5.19 5.25
C SER A 50 7.10 -5.56 4.62
N GLN A 51 7.11 -6.56 3.73
CA GLN A 51 5.88 -7.15 3.19
C GLN A 51 4.96 -7.66 4.33
N GLU A 52 5.52 -8.30 5.35
CA GLU A 52 4.76 -8.83 6.49
C GLU A 52 4.06 -7.71 7.27
N GLU A 53 4.72 -6.57 7.47
CA GLU A 53 4.11 -5.38 8.07
C GLU A 53 3.00 -4.78 7.19
N LEU A 54 3.17 -4.78 5.86
CA LEU A 54 2.14 -4.33 4.93
C LEU A 54 0.94 -5.29 4.92
N ALA A 55 1.18 -6.60 4.93
CA ALA A 55 0.15 -7.62 4.99
C ALA A 55 -0.62 -7.62 6.33
N ALA A 56 0.00 -7.14 7.41
CA ALA A 56 -0.67 -6.96 8.69
C ALA A 56 -1.78 -5.89 8.63
N ALA A 57 -1.74 -4.98 7.65
CA ALA A 57 -2.84 -4.08 7.35
C ALA A 57 -3.95 -4.85 6.64
N THR A 58 -4.84 -5.49 7.41
CA THR A 58 -5.86 -6.43 6.92
C THR A 58 -6.78 -5.92 5.80
N THR A 59 -6.89 -4.59 5.63
CA THR A 59 -7.70 -3.94 4.60
C THR A 59 -6.91 -2.87 3.86
N LEU A 60 -7.38 -2.49 2.66
CA LEU A 60 -6.80 -1.41 1.88
C LEU A 60 -6.83 -0.06 2.61
N GLU A 61 -7.87 0.19 3.43
CA GLU A 61 -7.93 1.38 4.29
C GLU A 61 -6.85 1.37 5.38
N ALA A 62 -6.61 0.22 6.00
CA ALA A 62 -5.55 0.09 7.01
C ALA A 62 -4.17 0.30 6.38
N LEU A 63 -3.98 -0.20 5.15
CA LEU A 63 -2.75 -0.03 4.39
C LEU A 63 -2.51 1.45 4.06
N ASP A 64 -3.56 2.15 3.62
CA ASP A 64 -3.54 3.58 3.33
C ASP A 64 -3.08 4.42 4.53
N ARG A 65 -3.70 4.19 5.70
CA ARG A 65 -3.30 4.87 6.93
C ARG A 65 -1.85 4.57 7.30
N MET A 66 -1.45 3.31 7.20
CA MET A 66 -0.11 2.88 7.58
C MET A 66 0.97 3.50 6.67
N VAL A 67 0.71 3.60 5.37
CA VAL A 67 1.60 4.25 4.40
C VAL A 67 1.67 5.76 4.63
N ALA A 68 0.51 6.41 4.82
CA ALA A 68 0.44 7.85 5.09
C ALA A 68 1.18 8.24 6.37
N ASP A 69 1.02 7.47 7.45
CA ASP A 69 1.73 7.70 8.72
C ASP A 69 3.24 7.56 8.56
N ARG A 70 3.71 6.53 7.84
CA ARG A 70 5.15 6.32 7.62
C ARG A 70 5.79 7.37 6.71
N LEU A 71 5.06 7.86 5.71
CA LEU A 71 5.56 8.91 4.80
C LEU A 71 5.53 10.30 5.44
N SER A 72 4.55 10.57 6.29
CA SER A 72 4.43 11.82 7.07
C SER A 72 5.43 11.90 8.21
N GLY A 73 5.83 10.76 8.78
CA GLY A 73 6.81 10.66 9.86
C GLY A 73 8.28 10.66 9.43
N ARG A 74 8.58 10.97 8.15
CA ARG A 74 9.94 11.12 7.62
C ARG A 74 10.54 12.48 7.94
#